data_AF-A0A839E7B2-F1
#
_entry.id   AF-A0A839E7B2-F1
#
_cell.length_a   1.000
_cell.length_b   1.000
_cell.length_c   1.000
_cell.angle_alpha   90.00
_cell.angle_beta   90.00
_cell.angle_gamma   90.00
#
_symmetry.space_group_name_H-M   'P 1'
#
loop_
_entity.id
_entity.type
_entity.pdbx_description
1 polymer ?
#
loop_
_entity_poly.entity_id
_entity_poly.type
_entity_poly.pdbx_seq_one_letter_code
_entity_poly.pdbx_strand_id
1 'polypeptide(L)'
;MKTPDALITELDAIRVQIARNATEVRELELRAVTEAESFATEYANAYKRATGSIEERKQQAVIDSSRFRAAKERAAIEVAYVKQRGRDLEAQQSNLQTQARLLDIHLRSIEFRMRGGH
;
A
#
# COMPACT_ATOMS: atom_id res chain seq x y z
N MET A 1 8.88 20.77 -20.48
CA MET A 1 8.08 21.36 -19.38
C MET A 1 6.64 20.88 -19.60
N LYS A 2 5.99 20.27 -18.59
CA LYS A 2 4.60 19.82 -18.76
C LYS A 2 3.67 21.03 -18.87
N THR A 3 2.63 20.94 -19.69
CA THR A 3 1.60 21.98 -19.77
C THR A 3 0.71 21.95 -18.52
N PRO A 4 0.03 23.06 -18.16
CA PRO A 4 -0.93 23.08 -17.06
C PRO A 4 -1.98 21.96 -17.14
N ASP A 5 -2.54 21.73 -18.33
CA ASP A 5 -3.58 20.71 -18.56
C ASP A 5 -3.06 19.28 -18.34
N ALA A 6 -1.79 19.03 -18.69
CA ALA A 6 -1.14 17.75 -18.44
C ALA A 6 -0.95 17.50 -16.94
N LEU A 7 -0.57 18.53 -16.17
CA LEU A 7 -0.44 18.43 -14.72
C LEU A 7 -1.78 18.17 -14.03
N ILE A 8 -2.87 18.83 -14.47
CA ILE A 8 -4.22 18.62 -13.95
C ILE A 8 -4.67 17.19 -14.21
N THR A 9 -4.52 16.72 -15.45
CA THR A 9 -4.92 15.36 -15.86
C THR A 9 -4.17 14.29 -15.06
N GLU A 10 -2.86 14.46 -14.86
CA GLU A 10 -2.05 13.53 -14.06
C GLU A 10 -2.42 13.56 -12.58
N LEU A 11 -2.68 14.75 -12.01
CA LEU A 11 -3.12 14.88 -10.61
C LEU A 11 -4.44 14.16 -10.35
N ASP A 12 -5.40 14.29 -11.27
CA ASP A 12 -6.69 13.61 -11.15
C ASP A 12 -6.57 12.09 -11.31
N ALA A 13 -5.72 11.63 -12.24
CA ALA A 13 -5.40 10.21 -12.38
C ALA A 13 -4.79 9.63 -11.09
N ILE A 14 -3.82 10.33 -10.48
CA ILE A 14 -3.19 9.90 -9.22
C ILE A 14 -4.20 9.89 -8.08
N ARG A 15 -5.07 10.89 -7.96
CA ARG A 15 -6.13 10.93 -6.93
C ARG A 15 -7.07 9.72 -7.02
N VAL A 16 -7.47 9.34 -8.24
CA VAL A 16 -8.29 8.14 -8.45
C VAL A 16 -7.53 6.87 -8.04
N GLN A 17 -6.24 6.78 -8.36
CA GLN A 17 -5.41 5.64 -7.95
C GLN A 17 -5.22 5.57 -6.43
N ILE A 18 -5.01 6.69 -5.75
CA ILE A 18 -4.91 6.75 -4.28
C ILE A 18 -6.23 6.27 -3.64
N ALA A 19 -7.37 6.74 -4.14
CA ALA A 19 -8.67 6.30 -3.64
C ALA A 19 -8.89 4.78 -3.81
N ARG A 20 -8.53 4.24 -4.98
CA ARG A 20 -8.57 2.78 -5.23
C ARG A 20 -7.61 2.02 -4.32
N ASN A 21 -6.40 2.55 -4.10
CA ASN A 21 -5.40 1.95 -3.24
C ASN A 21 -5.92 1.84 -1.79
N ALA A 22 -6.66 2.83 -1.29
CA ALA A 22 -7.24 2.79 0.06
C ALA A 22 -8.23 1.62 0.22
N THR A 23 -9.10 1.39 -0.77
CA THR A 23 -10.02 0.24 -0.78
C THR A 23 -9.25 -1.08 -0.85
N GLU A 24 -8.26 -1.18 -1.72
CA GLU A 24 -7.44 -2.39 -1.89
C GLU A 24 -6.64 -2.74 -0.62
N VAL A 25 -6.07 -1.74 0.06
CA VAL A 25 -5.39 -1.94 1.36
C VAL A 25 -6.36 -2.54 2.36
N ARG A 26 -7.58 -2.00 2.47
CA ARG A 26 -8.58 -2.49 3.42
C ARG A 26 -8.98 -3.95 3.14
N GLU A 27 -9.19 -4.29 1.87
CA GLU A 27 -9.54 -5.67 1.47
C GLU A 27 -8.41 -6.66 1.79
N LEU A 28 -7.16 -6.27 1.51
CA LEU A 28 -5.99 -7.10 1.80
C LEU A 28 -5.72 -7.22 3.30
N GLU A 29 -5.96 -6.18 4.09
CA GLU A 29 -5.86 -6.23 5.54
C GLU A 29 -6.88 -7.19 6.15
N LEU A 30 -8.13 -7.15 5.69
CA LEU A 30 -9.15 -8.10 6.10
C LEU A 30 -8.75 -9.54 5.76
N ARG A 31 -8.23 -9.77 4.55
CA ARG A 31 -7.72 -11.08 4.15
C ARG A 31 -6.54 -11.54 5.02
N ALA A 32 -5.60 -10.65 5.33
CA ALA A 32 -4.46 -10.97 6.18
C ALA A 32 -4.87 -11.39 7.60
N VAL A 33 -5.92 -10.77 8.15
CA VAL A 33 -6.52 -11.18 9.43
C VAL A 33 -7.11 -12.59 9.32
N THR A 34 -7.93 -12.85 8.30
CA THR A 34 -8.53 -14.18 8.08
C THR A 34 -7.48 -15.29 7.92
N GLU A 35 -6.40 -15.03 7.19
CA GLU A 35 -5.31 -16.00 7.01
C GLU A 35 -4.53 -16.21 8.31
N ALA A 36 -4.36 -15.16 9.14
CA ALA A 36 -3.72 -15.27 10.44
C ALA A 36 -4.55 -16.10 11.42
N GLU A 37 -5.88 -15.92 11.45
CA GLU A 37 -6.81 -16.72 12.25
C GLU A 37 -6.84 -18.18 11.79
N SER A 38 -6.83 -18.40 10.47
CA SER A 38 -6.78 -19.74 9.87
C SER A 38 -5.50 -20.48 10.26
N PHE A 39 -4.34 -19.79 10.21
CA PHE A 39 -3.07 -20.34 10.69
C PHE A 39 -3.12 -20.66 12.18
N ALA A 40 -3.61 -19.76 13.03
CA ALA A 40 -3.68 -19.99 14.48
C ALA A 40 -4.56 -21.21 14.81
N THR A 41 -5.68 -21.34 14.12
CA THR A 41 -6.61 -22.47 14.26
C THR A 41 -5.96 -23.78 13.85
N GLU A 42 -5.35 -23.82 12.66
CA GLU A 42 -4.74 -25.06 12.17
C GLU A 42 -3.52 -25.45 13.00
N TYR A 43 -2.69 -24.48 13.41
CA TYR A 43 -1.56 -24.74 14.29
C TYR A 43 -2.03 -25.35 15.63
N ALA A 44 -3.08 -24.80 16.24
CA ALA A 44 -3.65 -25.33 17.47
C ALA A 44 -4.21 -26.76 17.29
N ASN A 45 -4.88 -27.02 16.17
CA ASN A 45 -5.41 -28.35 15.85
C ASN A 45 -4.30 -29.37 15.55
N ALA A 46 -3.26 -28.98 14.82
CA ALA A 46 -2.08 -29.81 14.59
C ALA A 46 -1.36 -30.12 15.91
N TYR A 47 -1.17 -29.12 16.77
CA TYR A 47 -0.57 -29.31 18.09
C TYR A 47 -1.39 -30.25 18.99
N LYS A 48 -2.73 -30.17 18.96
CA LYS A 48 -3.62 -31.08 19.69
C LYS A 48 -3.54 -32.52 19.18
N ARG A 49 -3.39 -32.73 17.87
CA ARG A 49 -3.27 -34.06 17.25
C ARG A 49 -1.89 -34.68 17.42
N ALA A 50 -0.84 -33.86 17.51
CA ALA A 50 0.53 -34.33 17.66
C ALA A 50 0.73 -35.08 18.99
N THR A 51 1.53 -36.13 18.94
CA THR A 51 1.90 -36.98 20.07
C THR A 51 3.37 -36.77 20.46
N GLY A 52 3.76 -37.25 21.64
CA GLY A 52 5.12 -37.10 22.15
C GLY A 52 5.28 -35.93 23.12
N SER A 53 6.54 -35.55 23.32
CA SER A 53 6.92 -34.44 24.20
C SER A 53 6.40 -33.10 23.67
N ILE A 54 6.39 -32.09 24.53
CA ILE A 54 5.93 -30.73 24.17
C ILE A 54 6.71 -30.19 22.96
N GLU A 55 8.02 -30.41 22.89
CA GLU A 55 8.85 -29.90 21.80
C GLU A 55 8.60 -30.62 20.48
N GLU A 56 8.45 -31.95 20.49
CA GLU A 56 8.08 -32.73 19.30
C GLU A 56 6.73 -32.29 18.75
N ARG A 57 5.75 -32.05 19.65
CA ARG A 57 4.42 -31.57 19.25
C ARG A 57 4.47 -30.18 18.63
N LYS A 58 5.29 -29.27 19.14
CA LYS A 58 5.49 -27.94 18.54
C LYS A 58 6.09 -28.07 17.14
N GLN A 59 7.14 -28.87 16.98
CA GLN A 59 7.79 -29.08 15.68
C GLN A 59 6.82 -29.67 14.66
N GLN A 60 6.07 -30.70 15.04
CA GLN A 60 5.06 -31.32 14.18
C GLN A 60 3.97 -30.32 13.80
N ALA A 61 3.47 -29.54 14.75
CA ALA A 61 2.45 -28.52 14.48
C ALA A 61 2.92 -27.45 13.49
N VAL A 62 4.19 -27.03 13.56
CA VAL A 62 4.80 -26.10 12.58
C VAL A 62 4.84 -26.73 11.18
N ILE A 63 5.23 -28.00 11.08
CA ILE A 63 5.32 -28.71 9.80
C ILE A 63 3.93 -28.87 9.17
N ASP A 64 2.96 -29.35 9.96
CA ASP A 64 1.61 -29.64 9.48
C ASP A 64 0.83 -28.37 9.10
N SER A 65 1.07 -27.26 9.80
CA SER A 65 0.44 -25.95 9.52
C SER A 65 1.23 -25.10 8.50
N SER A 66 2.30 -25.64 7.90
CA SER A 66 3.21 -24.89 7.02
C SER A 66 2.53 -24.19 5.85
N ARG A 67 1.51 -24.81 5.24
CA ARG A 67 0.71 -24.21 4.16
C ARG A 67 -0.03 -22.95 4.64
N PHE A 68 -0.63 -22.99 5.82
CA PHE A 68 -1.36 -21.85 6.39
C PHE A 68 -0.41 -20.75 6.82
N ARG A 69 0.78 -21.12 7.32
CA ARG A 69 1.85 -20.16 7.59
C ARG A 69 2.25 -19.41 6.33
N ALA A 70 2.48 -20.12 5.22
CA ALA A 70 2.83 -19.50 3.95
C ALA A 70 1.72 -18.58 3.40
N ALA A 71 0.45 -18.95 3.59
CA ALA A 71 -0.68 -18.11 3.21
C ALA A 71 -0.73 -16.81 4.03
N LYS A 72 -0.56 -16.90 5.36
CA LYS A 72 -0.44 -15.75 6.26
C LYS A 72 0.73 -14.83 5.86
N GLU A 73 1.90 -15.39 5.60
CA GLU A 73 3.08 -14.62 5.20
C GLU A 73 2.88 -13.91 3.86
N ARG A 74 2.28 -14.60 2.87
CA ARG A 74 1.94 -14.00 1.58
C ARG A 74 0.97 -12.83 1.73
N ALA A 75 -0.09 -12.99 2.51
CA ALA A 75 -1.06 -11.92 2.74
C ALA A 75 -0.41 -10.69 3.41
N ALA A 76 0.50 -10.89 4.36
CA ALA A 76 1.26 -9.80 4.98
C ALA A 76 2.16 -9.05 3.97
N ILE A 77 2.81 -9.79 3.06
CA ILE A 77 3.64 -9.20 1.99
C ILE A 77 2.77 -8.38 1.01
N GLU A 78 1.61 -8.91 0.61
CA GLU A 78 0.67 -8.21 -0.27
C GLU A 78 0.22 -6.88 0.35
N VAL A 79 -0.17 -6.87 1.64
CA VAL A 79 -0.51 -5.64 2.37
C VAL A 79 0.66 -4.65 2.39
N ALA A 80 1.87 -5.12 2.70
CA ALA A 80 3.05 -4.26 2.76
C ALA A 80 3.36 -3.61 1.41
N TYR A 81 3.25 -4.39 0.32
CA TYR A 81 3.47 -3.92 -1.04
C TYR A 81 2.45 -2.83 -1.43
N VAL A 82 1.15 -3.05 -1.21
CA VAL A 82 0.12 -2.08 -1.57
C VAL A 82 0.20 -0.81 -0.72
N LYS A 83 0.58 -0.93 0.57
CA LYS A 83 0.88 0.23 1.41
C LYS A 83 2.09 1.02 0.92
N GLN A 84 3.12 0.36 0.41
CA GLN A 84 4.27 1.06 -0.17
C GLN A 84 3.88 1.78 -1.46
N ARG A 85 3.15 1.12 -2.35
CA ARG A 85 2.62 1.74 -3.58
C ARG A 85 1.77 2.97 -3.28
N GLY A 86 0.95 2.92 -2.22
CA GLY A 86 0.18 4.08 -1.75
C GLY A 86 1.06 5.28 -1.38
N ARG A 87 2.14 5.04 -0.61
CA ARG A 87 3.11 6.08 -0.24
C ARG A 87 3.81 6.69 -1.47
N ASP A 88 4.14 5.85 -2.46
CA ASP A 88 4.76 6.31 -3.70
C ASP A 88 3.80 7.22 -4.50
N LEU A 89 2.50 6.88 -4.53
CA LEU A 89 1.47 7.71 -5.17
C LEU A 89 1.28 9.05 -4.45
N GLU A 90 1.27 9.06 -3.12
CA GLU A 90 1.20 10.29 -2.32
C GLU A 90 2.42 11.20 -2.57
N ALA A 91 3.62 10.61 -2.67
CA ALA A 91 4.84 11.34 -3.01
C ALA A 91 4.77 11.94 -4.43
N GLN A 92 4.25 11.18 -5.40
CA GLN A 92 4.03 11.69 -6.76
C GLN A 92 3.01 12.83 -6.78
N GLN A 93 1.91 12.72 -6.03
CA GLN A 93 0.91 13.79 -5.89
C GLN A 93 1.55 15.07 -5.34
N SER A 94 2.35 14.97 -4.28
CA SER A 94 3.05 16.10 -3.66
C SER A 94 4.02 16.78 -4.64
N ASN A 95 4.77 15.99 -5.42
CA ASN A 95 5.66 16.51 -6.46
C ASN A 95 4.90 17.26 -7.55
N LEU A 96 3.81 16.69 -8.07
CA LEU A 96 2.98 17.35 -9.09
C LEU A 96 2.33 18.64 -8.57
N GLN A 97 1.87 18.67 -7.32
CA GLN A 97 1.35 19.87 -6.70
C GLN A 97 2.42 20.96 -6.57
N THR A 98 3.66 20.59 -6.26
CA THR A 98 4.80 21.50 -6.22
C THR A 98 5.10 22.07 -7.60
N GLN A 99 5.12 21.23 -8.64
CA GLN A 99 5.31 21.67 -10.03
C GLN A 99 4.20 22.62 -10.49
N ALA A 100 2.95 22.33 -10.15
CA ALA A 100 1.81 23.20 -10.47
C ALA A 100 1.94 24.58 -9.81
N ARG A 101 2.36 24.64 -8.53
CA ARG A 101 2.61 25.92 -7.83
C ARG A 101 3.73 26.72 -8.47
N LEU A 102 4.84 26.07 -8.84
CA LEU A 102 5.96 26.75 -9.51
C LEU A 102 5.54 27.32 -10.87
N LEU A 103 4.70 26.60 -11.62
CA LEU A 103 4.17 27.07 -12.88
C LEU A 103 3.25 28.30 -12.69
N ASP A 104 2.34 28.27 -11.71
CA ASP A 104 1.49 29.42 -11.36
C ASP A 104 2.31 30.66 -10.98
N ILE A 105 3.34 30.49 -10.13
CA ILE A 105 4.26 31.59 -9.77
C ILE A 105 4.97 32.14 -11.02
N HIS A 106 5.45 31.27 -11.90
CA HIS A 106 6.16 31.68 -13.10
C HIS A 106 5.26 32.49 -14.03
N LEU A 107 4.04 32.00 -14.29
CA LEU A 107 3.01 32.67 -15.10
C LEU A 107 2.65 34.04 -14.53
N ARG A 108 2.37 34.14 -13.23
CA ARG A 108 2.08 35.42 -12.56
C ARG A 108 3.25 36.41 -12.67
N SER A 109 4.50 35.94 -12.58
CA SER A 109 5.66 36.83 -12.73
C SER A 109 5.83 37.35 -14.16
N ILE A 110 5.44 36.55 -15.17
CA ILE A 110 5.44 36.99 -16.57
C ILE A 110 4.34 38.03 -16.77
N GLU A 111 3.14 37.77 -16.28
CA GLU A 111 2.02 38.72 -16.34
C GLU A 111 2.35 40.06 -15.68
N PHE A 112 2.98 40.02 -14.50
CA PHE A 112 3.43 41.23 -13.80
C PHE A 112 4.45 42.02 -14.64
N ARG A 113 5.43 41.34 -15.24
CA ARG A 113 6.42 41.99 -16.13
C ARG A 113 5.77 42.58 -17.39
N MET A 114 4.81 41.89 -17.99
CA MET A 114 4.12 42.37 -19.19
C MET A 114 3.16 43.54 -18.92
N ARG A 115 2.68 43.70 -17.69
CA ARG A 115 1.83 44.83 -17.27
C ARG A 115 2.61 46.09 -16.86
N GLY A 116 3.94 46.11 -17.05
CA GLY A 116 4.75 47.31 -16.80
C GLY A 116 4.95 47.61 -15.31
N GLY A 117 5.23 46.59 -14.50
CA GLY A 117 5.58 46.77 -13.08
C GLY A 117 6.77 47.72 -12.91
N HIS A 118 6.47 48.96 -12.54
CA HIS A 118 7.40 49.96 -11.99
C HIS A 118 7.60 49.73 -10.50
#